data_AF-A0A228K1V6-F1
#
_entry.id   AF-A0A228K1V6-F1
#
_cell.length_a   1.000
_cell.length_b   1.000
_cell.length_c   1.000
_cell.angle_alpha   90.00
_cell.angle_beta   90.00
_cell.angle_gamma   90.00
#
_symmetry.space_group_name_H-M   'P 1'
#
loop_
_entity.id
_entity.type
_entity.pdbx_description
1 polymer ?
#
loop_
_entity_poly.entity_id
_entity_poly.type
_entity_poly.pdbx_seq_one_letter_code
_entity_poly.pdbx_strand_id
1 'polypeptide(L)'
;MKEVILVTGASSCFGLLTAQALARAGHTVRVAAPAGKRPYRVFVDPSQDGAEEGFRVGDRIRREMFRNIGLADLLAARVGG
;
A
#
# COMPACT_ATOMS: atom_id res chain seq x y z
N MET A 1 1.16 -15.79 22.49
CA MET A 1 -0.32 -15.62 22.49
C MET A 1 -0.72 -14.95 21.18
N LYS A 2 -1.90 -15.28 20.65
CA LYS A 2 -2.33 -14.85 19.32
C LYS A 2 -3.20 -13.59 19.42
N GLU A 3 -2.56 -12.43 19.28
CA GLU A 3 -3.24 -11.13 19.36
C GLU A 3 -3.82 -10.65 18.01
N VAL A 4 -4.84 -9.78 18.08
CA VAL A 4 -5.38 -9.04 16.93
C VAL A 4 -4.81 -7.61 16.95
N ILE A 5 -4.05 -7.23 15.92
CA ILE A 5 -3.25 -6.00 15.91
C ILE A 5 -3.67 -5.11 14.73
N LEU A 6 -3.96 -3.83 14.98
CA LEU A 6 -4.23 -2.83 13.94
C LEU A 6 -2.93 -2.13 13.52
N VAL A 7 -2.59 -2.19 12.23
CA VAL A 7 -1.45 -1.46 11.65
C VAL A 7 -1.95 -0.41 10.68
N THR A 8 -1.78 0.86 11.04
CA THR A 8 -2.04 2.01 10.16
C THR A 8 -0.83 2.26 9.26
N GLY A 9 -1.01 2.87 8.08
CA GLY A 9 0.10 3.11 7.15
C GLY A 9 0.71 1.84 6.51
N ALA A 10 0.03 0.69 6.57
CA ALA A 10 0.51 -0.58 6.02
C ALA A 10 0.55 -0.65 4.48
N SER A 11 0.26 0.45 3.80
CA SER A 11 0.35 0.57 2.34
C SER A 11 1.79 0.72 1.84
N SER A 12 2.76 1.08 2.69
CA SER A 12 4.17 1.23 2.26
C SER A 12 5.21 1.24 3.39
N CYS A 13 6.46 0.92 3.01
CA CYS A 13 7.66 1.04 3.84
C CYS A 13 7.52 0.27 5.17
N PHE A 14 7.85 0.90 6.31
CA PHE A 14 7.82 0.28 7.64
C PHE A 14 6.46 -0.32 7.99
N GLY A 15 5.34 0.35 7.67
CA GLY A 15 4.01 -0.17 7.99
C GLY A 15 3.70 -1.52 7.32
N LEU A 16 4.16 -1.72 6.08
CA LEU A 16 4.00 -3.00 5.38
C LEU A 16 4.89 -4.09 6.01
N LEU A 17 6.15 -3.76 6.29
CA LEU A 17 7.11 -4.70 6.88
C LEU A 17 6.68 -5.12 8.29
N THR A 18 6.19 -4.18 9.10
CA THR A 18 5.63 -4.44 10.43
C THR A 18 4.40 -5.34 10.35
N ALA A 19 3.47 -5.05 9.43
CA ALA A 19 2.29 -5.91 9.22
C ALA A 19 2.69 -7.33 8.81
N GLN A 20 3.67 -7.49 7.91
CA GLN A 20 4.16 -8.78 7.47
C GLN A 20 4.87 -9.56 8.60
N ALA A 21 5.72 -8.88 9.38
CA ALA A 21 6.44 -9.51 10.49
C ALA A 21 5.48 -10.03 11.57
N LEU A 22 4.49 -9.22 11.96
CA LEU A 22 3.48 -9.61 12.95
C LEU A 22 2.61 -10.78 12.45
N ALA A 23 2.22 -10.77 11.17
CA ALA A 23 1.49 -11.88 10.58
C ALA A 23 2.32 -13.18 10.57
N ARG A 24 3.61 -13.11 10.23
CA ARG A 24 4.54 -14.26 10.27
C ARG A 24 4.77 -14.79 11.68
N ALA A 25 4.76 -13.91 12.69
CA ALA A 25 4.80 -14.29 14.10
C ALA A 25 3.49 -14.92 14.60
N GLY A 26 2.47 -15.05 13.73
CA GLY A 26 1.21 -15.73 14.02
C GLY A 26 0.09 -14.81 14.48
N HIS A 27 0.26 -13.49 14.49
CA HIS A 27 -0.79 -12.54 14.87
C HIS A 27 -1.80 -12.30 13.75
N THR A 28 -3.03 -11.94 14.11
CA THR A 28 -4.05 -11.50 13.15
C THR A 28 -3.90 -10.00 12.94
N VAL A 29 -3.35 -9.61 11.80
CA VAL A 29 -3.11 -8.19 11.48
C VAL A 29 -4.28 -7.60 10.69
N ARG A 30 -4.92 -6.57 11.25
CA ARG A 30 -5.87 -5.71 10.54
C ARG A 30 -5.13 -4.49 10.01
N VAL A 31 -5.34 -4.16 8.76
CA VAL A 31 -4.86 -2.92 8.16
C VAL A 31 -6.05 -2.00 7.92
N ALA A 32 -5.81 -0.68 7.90
CA ALA A 32 -6.83 0.36 7.96
C ALA A 32 -7.89 0.36 6.82
N ALA A 33 -7.87 -0.61 5.90
CA ALA A 33 -9.04 -0.91 5.08
C ALA A 33 -9.01 -2.36 4.56
N PRO A 34 -10.19 -2.95 4.28
CA PRO A 34 -10.31 -4.18 3.51
C PRO A 34 -9.49 -4.12 2.20
N ALA A 35 -9.05 -5.29 1.72
CA ALA A 35 -8.41 -5.39 0.40
C ALA A 35 -9.32 -4.74 -0.67
N GLY A 36 -8.72 -3.94 -1.57
CA GLY A 36 -9.47 -3.17 -2.57
C GLY A 36 -10.16 -1.89 -2.07
N LYS A 37 -10.23 -1.65 -0.76
CA LYS A 37 -10.76 -0.40 -0.16
C LYS A 37 -9.68 0.48 0.49
N ARG A 38 -8.42 0.10 0.35
CA ARG A 38 -7.29 0.88 0.88
C ARG A 38 -7.22 2.20 0.12
N PRO A 39 -7.26 3.36 0.82
CA PRO A 39 -7.05 4.63 0.15
C PRO A 39 -5.71 4.58 -0.58
N TYR A 40 -5.61 5.31 -1.70
CA TYR A 40 -4.32 5.56 -2.33
C TYR A 40 -3.36 6.14 -1.29
N ARG A 41 -2.05 5.91 -1.49
CA ARG A 41 -0.99 6.48 -0.63
C ARG A 41 -1.32 7.93 -0.30
N VAL A 42 -1.37 8.23 0.99
CA VAL A 42 -1.43 9.62 1.46
C VAL A 42 0.01 10.12 1.45
N PHE A 43 0.28 11.09 0.58
CA PHE A 43 1.55 11.82 0.57
C PHE A 43 1.41 12.99 1.55
N VAL A 44 2.37 13.13 2.46
CA VAL A 44 2.42 14.24 3.42
C VAL A 44 3.68 15.02 3.09
N ASP A 45 3.50 16.21 2.51
CA ASP A 45 4.56 17.13 2.12
C ASP A 45 4.41 18.45 2.92
N PRO A 46 4.91 18.49 4.17
CA PRO A 46 4.76 19.66 5.03
C PRO A 46 5.64 20.84 4.58
N SER A 47 6.71 20.58 3.83
CA SER A 47 7.62 21.60 3.27
C SER A 47 7.08 22.24 2.00
N GLN A 48 6.09 21.63 1.34
CA GLN A 48 5.58 22.05 0.03
C GLN A 48 6.71 22.17 -1.01
N ASP A 49 7.70 21.29 -0.92
CA ASP A 49 8.87 21.31 -1.81
C ASP A 49 8.62 20.59 -3.15
N GLY A 50 7.42 20.03 -3.32
CA GLY A 50 6.98 19.35 -4.53
C GLY A 50 7.15 17.84 -4.47
N ALA A 51 7.56 17.27 -3.33
CA ALA A 51 7.63 15.83 -3.14
C ALA A 51 6.29 15.14 -3.43
N GLU A 52 5.17 15.71 -3.00
CA GLU A 52 3.83 15.14 -3.28
C GLU A 52 3.53 15.08 -4.78
N GLU A 53 3.81 16.15 -5.52
CA GLU A 53 3.64 16.18 -6.98
C GLU A 53 4.57 15.20 -7.68
N GLY A 54 5.85 15.14 -7.28
CA GLY A 54 6.80 14.18 -7.83
C GLY A 54 6.35 12.73 -7.65
N PHE A 55 5.81 12.39 -6.47
CA PHE A 55 5.28 11.06 -6.24
C PHE A 55 4.00 10.76 -7.01
N ARG A 56 3.09 11.74 -7.18
CA ARG A 56 1.90 11.58 -8.04
C ARG A 56 2.27 11.27 -9.49
N VAL A 57 3.24 12.01 -10.03
CA VAL A 57 3.76 11.77 -11.39
C VAL A 57 4.39 10.38 -11.48
N GLY A 58 5.20 10.00 -10.50
CA GLY A 58 5.82 8.67 -10.44
C GLY A 58 4.78 7.54 -10.40
N ASP A 59 3.72 7.69 -9.63
CA ASP A 59 2.63 6.71 -9.55
C ASP A 59 1.85 6.59 -10.88
N ARG A 60 1.64 7.71 -11.59
CA ARG A 60 1.04 7.69 -12.94
C ARG A 60 1.94 6.95 -13.94
N ILE A 61 3.22 7.31 -14.01
CA ILE A 61 4.19 6.68 -14.94
C ILE A 61 4.26 5.17 -14.69
N ARG A 62 4.31 4.76 -13.41
CA ARG A 62 4.33 3.34 -13.06
C ARG A 62 3.06 2.62 -13.52
N ARG A 63 1.88 3.25 -13.37
CA ARG A 63 0.62 2.68 -13.86
C ARG A 63 0.60 2.53 -15.38
N GLU A 64 1.08 3.54 -16.10
CA GLU A 64 1.17 3.52 -17.56
C GLU A 64 2.17 2.48 -18.06
N MET A 65 3.33 2.35 -17.40
CA MET A 65 4.30 1.30 -17.69
C MET A 65 3.65 -0.08 -17.61
N PHE A 66 2.91 -0.37 -16.54
CA PHE A 66 2.21 -1.65 -16.38
C PHE A 66 1.19 -1.91 -17.50
N ARG A 67 0.47 -0.88 -17.95
CA ARG A 67 -0.44 -1.00 -19.12
C ARG A 67 0.34 -1.28 -20.41
N ASN A 68 1.44 -0.57 -20.64
CA ASN A 68 2.22 -0.65 -21.87
C ASN A 68 2.93 -2.00 -22.02
N ILE A 69 3.33 -2.64 -20.91
CA ILE A 69 4.00 -3.95 -20.92
C ILE A 69 3.03 -5.13 -20.79
N GLY A 70 1.72 -4.90 -20.90
CA GLY A 70 0.71 -5.96 -20.86
C GLY A 70 0.41 -6.53 -19.47
N LEU A 71 0.83 -5.87 -18.40
CA LEU A 71 0.61 -6.27 -16.99
C LEU A 71 -0.49 -5.43 -16.32
N ALA A 72 -1.49 -4.98 -17.09
CA ALA A 72 -2.55 -4.11 -16.60
C ALA A 72 -3.43 -4.80 -15.54
N ASP A 73 -3.55 -6.12 -15.59
CA ASP A 73 -4.29 -6.95 -14.64
C ASP A 73 -3.73 -6.86 -13.21
N LEU A 74 -2.41 -6.63 -13.07
CA LEU A 74 -1.75 -6.43 -11.78
C LEU A 74 -2.07 -5.08 -11.12
N LEU A 75 -2.69 -4.14 -11.85
CA LEU A 75 -3.10 -2.84 -11.28
C LEU A 75 -4.34 -2.95 -10.40
N ALA A 76 -5.08 -4.06 -10.48
CA ALA A 76 -6.21 -4.36 -9.62
C ALA A 76 -5.80 -5.37 -8.53
N ALA A 77 -6.21 -5.12 -7.29
CA ALA A 77 -6.03 -6.10 -6.23
C ALA A 77 -6.92 -7.33 -6.51
N ARG A 78 -6.34 -8.52 -6.66
CA ARG A 78 -7.10 -9.77 -6.65
C ARG A 78 -7.59 -10.02 -5.22
N VAL A 79 -8.90 -9.99 -5.02
CA VAL A 79 -9.52 -10.46 -3.77
C VAL A 79 -9.58 -11.98 -3.89
N GLY A 80 -8.73 -12.68 -3.13
CA GLY A 80 -8.85 -14.13 -2.97
C GLY A 80 -10.16 -14.44 -2.27
N GLY A 81 -10.97 -15.33 -2.86
CA GLY A 81 -12.14 -15.90 -2.21
C GLY A 81 -11.76 -16.77 -1.02
#